data_AF-A0A972HRL8-F1
#
_entry.id   AF-A0A972HRL8-F1
#
_cell.length_a   1.000
_cell.length_b   1.000
_cell.length_c   1.000
_cell.angle_alpha   90.00
_cell.angle_beta   90.00
_cell.angle_gamma   90.00
#
_symmetry.space_group_name_H-M   'P 1'
#
loop_
_entity.id
_entity.type
_entity.pdbx_description
1 polymer ?
#
loop_
_entity_poly.entity_id
_entity_poly.type
_entity_poly.pdbx_seq_one_letter_code
_entity_poly.pdbx_strand_id
1 'polypeptide(L)'
;MTIRVGINGFGRIGRNFFRAAKAQGADIDFVAVNDLGDRATMAHLLKYDSVMPNLEATIVATDDGISVDGDVLKVLSERDPKDLPWGDLGVDVVIESTGIFTSRERAAWHLDAGAPLVIVSAPCSGADSTFVYGVNHTDFDPAIHKVISNASCTTNCFVPMVKVLDDTFG
;
A
#
# COMPACT_ATOMS: atom_id res chain seq x y z
N MET A 1 1.73 3.59 -18.82
CA MET A 1 2.83 3.95 -17.89
C MET A 1 2.58 3.11 -16.66
N THR A 2 3.55 2.29 -16.29
CA THR A 2 3.49 1.46 -15.08
C THR A 2 3.54 2.36 -13.85
N ILE A 3 2.62 2.19 -12.92
CA ILE A 3 2.56 2.99 -11.69
C ILE A 3 3.63 2.51 -10.72
N ARG A 4 4.47 3.42 -10.25
CA ARG A 4 5.57 3.14 -9.32
C ARG A 4 5.09 3.26 -7.88
N VAL A 5 5.18 2.17 -7.12
CA VAL A 5 4.59 2.07 -5.79
C VAL A 5 5.64 1.91 -4.70
N GLY A 6 5.52 2.72 -3.65
CA GLY A 6 6.20 2.54 -2.37
C GLY A 6 5.24 1.96 -1.32
N ILE A 7 5.70 1.06 -0.47
CA ILE A 7 4.89 0.53 0.65
C ILE A 7 5.52 0.96 1.97
N ASN A 8 4.77 1.69 2.80
CA ASN A 8 5.17 1.96 4.18
C ASN A 8 4.51 0.94 5.12
N GLY A 9 5.32 0.17 5.84
CA GLY A 9 4.90 -0.96 6.66
C GLY A 9 4.81 -2.26 5.86
N PHE A 10 5.76 -3.16 6.04
CA PHE A 10 5.79 -4.47 5.36
C PHE A 10 5.23 -5.60 6.23
N GLY A 11 4.18 -5.26 6.97
CA GLY A 11 3.36 -6.17 7.75
C GLY A 11 2.42 -7.01 6.88
N ARG A 12 1.35 -7.53 7.49
CA ARG A 12 0.40 -8.42 6.80
C ARG A 12 -0.23 -7.77 5.57
N ILE A 13 -0.71 -6.52 5.68
CA ILE A 13 -1.39 -5.84 4.57
C ILE A 13 -0.39 -5.47 3.46
N GLY A 14 0.75 -4.86 3.78
CA GLY A 14 1.79 -4.52 2.80
C GLY A 14 2.28 -5.72 1.99
N ARG A 15 2.60 -6.85 2.65
CA ARG A 15 3.01 -8.08 1.94
C ARG A 15 1.88 -8.66 1.10
N ASN A 16 0.66 -8.69 1.61
CA ASN A 16 -0.46 -9.25 0.86
C ASN A 16 -0.84 -8.40 -0.34
N PHE A 17 -0.71 -7.08 -0.25
CA PHE A 17 -0.86 -6.19 -1.39
C PHE A 17 0.16 -6.50 -2.48
N PHE A 18 1.45 -6.59 -2.14
CA PHE A 18 2.51 -7.00 -3.09
C PHE A 18 2.18 -8.34 -3.76
N ARG A 19 1.83 -9.36 -2.96
CA ARG A 19 1.52 -10.70 -3.44
C ARG A 19 0.29 -10.75 -4.34
N ALA A 20 -0.78 -10.04 -3.98
CA ALA A 20 -2.00 -9.96 -4.76
C ALA A 20 -1.78 -9.26 -6.10
N ALA A 21 -1.07 -8.13 -6.11
CA ALA A 21 -0.72 -7.41 -7.34
C ALA A 21 0.11 -8.28 -8.30
N LYS A 22 1.12 -8.99 -7.79
CA LYS A 22 1.93 -9.92 -8.59
C LYS A 22 1.10 -11.08 -9.15
N ALA A 23 0.25 -11.69 -8.33
CA ALA A 23 -0.63 -12.79 -8.76
C ALA A 23 -1.64 -12.36 -9.84
N GLN A 24 -2.08 -11.10 -9.82
CA GLN A 24 -2.98 -10.54 -10.84
C GLN A 24 -2.26 -10.11 -12.12
N GLY A 25 -0.92 -10.08 -12.14
CA GLY A 25 -0.16 -9.49 -13.24
C GLY A 25 -0.46 -8.00 -13.42
N ALA A 26 -0.70 -7.28 -12.32
CA ALA A 26 -1.01 -5.85 -12.37
C ALA A 26 0.17 -5.05 -12.94
N ASP A 27 -0.11 -4.01 -13.72
CA ASP A 27 0.89 -3.07 -14.27
C ASP A 27 1.39 -2.10 -13.19
N ILE A 28 2.10 -2.66 -12.19
CA ILE A 28 2.65 -1.96 -11.03
C ILE A 28 4.14 -2.30 -10.91
N ASP A 29 4.96 -1.27 -10.71
CA ASP A 29 6.39 -1.38 -10.39
C ASP A 29 6.57 -1.12 -8.89
N PHE A 30 6.93 -2.15 -8.12
CA PHE A 30 7.20 -2.01 -6.70
C PHE A 30 8.63 -1.55 -6.48
N VAL A 31 8.81 -0.26 -6.20
CA VAL A 31 10.13 0.37 -6.15
C VAL A 31 10.79 0.16 -4.80
N ALA A 32 10.04 0.33 -3.71
CA ALA A 32 10.60 0.27 -2.36
C ALA A 32 9.55 -0.12 -1.31
N VAL A 33 10.04 -0.72 -0.23
CA VAL A 33 9.28 -0.92 1.01
C VAL A 33 10.05 -0.31 2.17
N ASN A 34 9.33 0.22 3.15
CA ASN A 34 9.88 0.70 4.41
C ASN A 34 9.32 -0.12 5.57
N ASP A 35 10.21 -0.68 6.40
CA ASP A 35 9.87 -1.33 7.66
C ASP A 35 11.10 -1.33 8.58
N LEU A 36 10.90 -1.56 9.88
CA LEU A 36 11.97 -1.58 10.88
C LEU A 36 12.53 -3.00 11.14
N GLY A 37 11.96 -4.02 10.50
CA GLY A 37 12.46 -5.39 10.55
C GLY A 37 13.72 -5.60 9.72
N ASP A 38 14.42 -6.71 9.95
CA ASP A 38 15.55 -7.09 9.11
C ASP A 38 15.10 -7.71 7.78
N ARG A 39 15.94 -7.55 6.75
CA ARG A 39 15.63 -7.97 5.37
C ARG A 39 15.44 -9.47 5.22
N ALA A 40 16.19 -10.28 5.96
CA ALA A 40 16.09 -11.74 5.89
C ALA A 40 14.74 -12.21 6.42
N THR A 41 14.30 -11.65 7.55
CA THR A 41 12.97 -11.89 8.10
C THR A 41 11.87 -11.41 7.17
N MET A 42 11.99 -10.20 6.59
CA MET A 42 10.98 -9.71 5.65
C MET A 42 10.88 -10.57 4.38
N ALA A 43 12.01 -11.00 3.82
CA ALA A 43 12.04 -11.92 2.68
C ALA A 43 11.38 -13.27 3.04
N HIS A 44 11.68 -13.81 4.22
CA HIS A 44 11.06 -15.04 4.71
C HIS A 44 9.54 -14.88 4.85
N LEU A 45 9.07 -13.80 5.46
CA LEU A 45 7.64 -13.51 5.68
C LEU A 45 6.89 -13.15 4.38
N LEU A 46 7.60 -12.74 3.32
CA LEU A 46 7.03 -12.56 2.00
C LEU A 46 6.83 -13.92 1.28
N LYS A 47 7.77 -14.84 1.46
CA LYS A 47 7.72 -16.19 0.87
C LYS A 47 6.70 -17.09 1.54
N TYR A 48 6.68 -17.09 2.87
CA TYR A 48 5.90 -18.00 3.70
C TYR A 48 4.83 -17.23 4.47
N ASP A 49 3.59 -17.69 4.35
CA ASP A 49 2.45 -17.18 5.09
C ASP A 49 1.63 -18.36 5.61
N SER A 50 1.08 -18.23 6.81
CA SER A 50 0.33 -19.34 7.43
C SER A 50 -1.11 -19.44 6.96
N VAL A 51 -1.67 -18.37 6.38
CA VAL A 51 -3.07 -18.29 5.93
C VAL A 51 -3.16 -18.48 4.42
N MET A 52 -2.19 -17.95 3.67
CA MET A 52 -2.12 -18.10 2.21
C MET A 52 -1.10 -19.15 1.79
N PRO A 53 -1.24 -19.77 0.60
CA PRO A 53 -0.21 -20.62 0.02
C PRO A 53 1.13 -19.90 -0.06
N ASN A 54 2.26 -20.61 -0.15
CA ASN A 54 3.57 -19.96 -0.32
C ASN A 54 3.61 -19.16 -1.64
N LEU A 55 4.32 -18.04 -1.66
CA LEU A 55 4.50 -17.29 -2.91
C LEU A 55 5.37 -18.10 -3.88
N GLU A 56 4.86 -18.39 -5.07
CA GLU A 56 5.58 -19.11 -6.13
C GLU A 56 6.57 -18.18 -6.87
N ALA A 57 7.53 -17.66 -6.12
CA ALA A 57 8.63 -16.83 -6.61
C ALA A 57 9.95 -17.25 -5.95
N THR A 58 11.06 -17.04 -6.65
CA THR A 58 12.40 -17.11 -6.05
C THR A 58 12.62 -15.84 -5.24
N ILE A 59 12.66 -15.97 -3.91
CA ILE A 59 12.84 -14.85 -2.99
C ILE A 59 14.20 -14.96 -2.33
N VAL A 60 14.99 -13.90 -2.45
CA VAL A 60 16.34 -13.81 -1.87
C VAL A 60 16.51 -12.45 -1.21
N ALA A 61 16.93 -12.44 0.06
CA ALA A 61 17.37 -11.19 0.70
C ALA A 61 18.70 -10.75 0.09
N THR A 62 18.83 -9.45 -0.16
CA THR A 62 20.01 -8.82 -0.76
C THR A 62 20.52 -7.70 0.15
N ASP A 63 21.70 -7.16 -0.17
CA ASP A 63 22.29 -6.05 0.57
C ASP A 63 21.51 -4.74 0.48
N ASP A 64 20.60 -4.61 -0.49
CA ASP A 64 19.80 -3.39 -0.70
C ASP A 64 18.28 -3.63 -0.56
N GLY A 65 17.85 -4.89 -0.43
CA GLY A 65 16.42 -5.21 -0.33
C GLY A 65 16.08 -6.69 -0.51
N ILE A 66 15.01 -6.97 -1.23
CA ILE A 66 14.49 -8.32 -1.47
C ILE A 66 14.39 -8.54 -2.99
N SER A 67 15.13 -9.51 -3.52
CA SER A 67 14.96 -9.94 -4.90
C SER A 67 13.77 -10.91 -4.99
N VAL A 68 12.89 -10.68 -5.96
CA VAL A 68 11.72 -11.52 -6.26
C VAL A 68 11.75 -11.87 -7.75
N ASP A 69 12.14 -13.10 -8.08
CA ASP A 69 12.39 -13.55 -9.47
C ASP A 69 13.44 -12.72 -10.24
N GLY A 70 14.38 -12.13 -9.52
CA GLY A 70 15.44 -11.29 -10.10
C GLY A 70 15.18 -9.79 -9.96
N ASP A 71 13.92 -9.37 -9.83
CA ASP A 71 13.57 -7.96 -9.63
C ASP A 71 13.81 -7.54 -8.18
N VAL A 72 14.52 -6.43 -7.98
CA VAL A 72 14.93 -5.97 -6.64
C VAL A 72 13.94 -4.96 -6.08
N LEU A 73 13.25 -5.36 -5.02
CA LEU A 73 12.45 -4.48 -4.17
C LEU A 73 13.36 -3.85 -3.11
N LYS A 74 13.62 -2.55 -3.21
CA LYS A 74 14.48 -1.84 -2.24
C LYS A 74 13.86 -1.87 -0.85
N VAL A 75 14.66 -2.12 0.19
CA VAL A 75 14.20 -2.06 1.59
C VAL A 75 14.85 -0.88 2.29
N LEU A 76 14.00 0.02 2.79
CA LEU A 76 14.32 1.15 3.64
C LEU A 76 13.97 0.83 5.10
N SER A 77 14.56 1.57 6.04
CA SER A 77 14.31 1.41 7.48
C SER A 77 14.28 2.78 8.18
N GLU A 78 13.38 3.64 7.71
CA GLU A 78 13.17 4.98 8.26
C GLU A 78 11.94 5.01 9.17
N ARG A 79 12.10 5.66 10.34
CA ARG A 79 11.03 5.80 11.33
C ARG A 79 10.09 6.96 11.03
N ASP A 80 10.63 8.06 10.50
CA ASP A 80 9.85 9.23 10.13
C ASP A 80 9.53 9.16 8.62
N PRO A 81 8.25 9.10 8.23
CA PRO A 81 7.82 9.16 6.85
C PRO A 81 8.38 10.31 6.01
N LYS A 82 8.76 11.43 6.65
CA LYS A 82 9.30 12.61 5.96
C LYS A 82 10.72 12.40 5.42
N ASP A 83 11.47 11.51 6.04
CA ASP A 83 12.87 11.23 5.70
C ASP A 83 12.97 10.17 4.59
N LEU A 84 11.84 9.61 4.14
CA LEU A 84 11.81 8.64 3.06
C LEU A 84 12.09 9.32 1.71
N PRO A 85 12.97 8.76 0.86
CA PRO A 85 13.36 9.38 -0.40
C PRO A 85 12.36 9.06 -1.54
N TRP A 86 11.05 9.26 -1.32
CA TRP A 86 10.03 8.89 -2.32
C TRP A 86 10.17 9.65 -3.64
N GLY A 87 10.46 10.94 -3.58
CA GLY A 87 10.73 11.76 -4.76
C GLY A 87 11.94 11.24 -5.56
N ASP A 88 13.05 10.95 -4.90
CA ASP A 88 14.28 10.46 -5.54
C ASP A 88 14.11 9.07 -6.16
N LEU A 89 13.25 8.24 -5.55
CA LEU A 89 12.90 6.91 -6.05
C LEU A 89 11.83 6.96 -7.17
N GLY A 90 11.24 8.13 -7.42
CA GLY A 90 10.17 8.31 -8.39
C GLY A 90 8.92 7.52 -8.04
N VAL A 91 8.52 7.51 -6.77
CA VAL A 91 7.28 6.84 -6.33
C VAL A 91 6.08 7.69 -6.71
N ASP A 92 5.11 7.09 -7.41
CA ASP A 92 3.85 7.73 -7.80
C ASP A 92 2.78 7.57 -6.71
N VAL A 93 2.78 6.44 -6.00
CA VAL A 93 1.78 6.15 -4.97
C VAL A 93 2.44 5.47 -3.78
N VAL A 94 2.15 5.96 -2.58
CA VAL A 94 2.51 5.29 -1.32
C VAL A 94 1.32 4.53 -0.76
N ILE A 95 1.50 3.26 -0.44
CA ILE A 95 0.57 2.49 0.37
C ILE A 95 1.01 2.57 1.83
N GLU A 96 0.29 3.38 2.62
CA GLU A 96 0.51 3.52 4.05
C GLU A 96 -0.24 2.41 4.79
N SER A 97 0.50 1.39 5.21
CA SER A 97 -0.04 0.19 5.84
C SER A 97 0.61 -0.18 7.18
N THR A 98 1.29 0.78 7.80
CA THR A 98 1.84 0.63 9.15
C THR A 98 0.75 0.58 10.23
N GLY A 99 -0.40 1.22 9.96
CA GLY A 99 -1.45 1.47 10.95
C GLY A 99 -1.11 2.58 11.96
N ILE A 100 0.02 3.26 11.78
CA ILE A 100 0.49 4.33 12.67
C ILE A 100 0.09 5.71 12.13
N PHE A 101 0.18 5.94 10.83
CA PHE A 101 -0.05 7.23 10.19
C PHE A 101 -1.47 7.31 9.58
N THR A 102 -2.49 7.15 10.43
CA THR A 102 -3.91 7.01 10.04
C THR A 102 -4.72 8.31 10.14
N SER A 103 -4.07 9.47 10.08
CA SER A 103 -4.73 10.77 9.86
C SER A 103 -4.17 11.42 8.62
N ARG A 104 -4.95 12.28 7.95
CA ARG A 104 -4.51 12.99 6.75
C ARG A 104 -3.23 13.78 7.00
N GLU A 105 -3.16 14.49 8.13
CA GLU A 105 -1.99 15.28 8.52
C GLU A 105 -0.72 14.43 8.63
N ARG A 106 -0.82 13.22 9.20
CA ARG A 106 0.32 12.33 9.40
C ARG A 106 0.69 11.55 8.14
N ALA A 107 -0.29 11.10 7.37
CA ALA A 107 -0.06 10.44 6.09
C ALA A 107 0.50 11.41 5.03
N ALA A 108 0.16 12.70 5.11
CA ALA A 108 0.71 13.75 4.24
C ALA A 108 2.23 13.92 4.38
N TRP A 109 2.86 13.39 5.42
CA TRP A 109 4.33 13.37 5.51
C TRP A 109 4.99 12.59 4.37
N HIS A 110 4.29 11.64 3.75
CA HIS A 110 4.76 11.00 2.52
C HIS A 110 4.71 11.93 1.30
N LEU A 111 3.79 12.92 1.30
CA LEU A 111 3.77 13.97 0.28
C LEU A 111 4.97 14.91 0.46
N ASP A 112 5.29 15.26 1.72
CA ASP A 112 6.49 16.04 2.05
C ASP A 112 7.77 15.32 1.59
N ALA A 113 7.79 13.99 1.65
CA ALA A 113 8.84 13.10 1.14
C ALA A 113 8.89 12.96 -0.41
N GLY A 114 7.94 13.59 -1.12
CA GLY A 114 7.95 13.68 -2.58
C GLY A 114 7.02 12.71 -3.33
N ALA A 115 6.24 11.88 -2.64
CA ALA A 115 5.19 11.09 -3.30
C ALA A 115 3.99 11.99 -3.67
N PRO A 116 3.36 11.85 -4.85
CA PRO A 116 2.23 12.70 -5.23
C PRO A 116 0.87 12.19 -4.72
N LEU A 117 0.78 10.94 -4.26
CA LEU A 117 -0.45 10.31 -3.75
C LEU A 117 -0.17 9.31 -2.63
N VAL A 118 -1.04 9.29 -1.62
CA VAL A 118 -0.98 8.35 -0.50
C VAL A 118 -2.33 7.64 -0.34
N ILE A 119 -2.29 6.31 -0.25
CA ILE A 119 -3.43 5.47 0.07
C ILE A 119 -3.21 4.85 1.45
N VAL A 120 -4.04 5.22 2.41
CA VAL A 120 -3.99 4.67 3.77
C VAL A 120 -4.83 3.39 3.80
N SER A 121 -4.24 2.27 4.22
CA SER A 121 -4.89 0.95 4.24
C SER A 121 -5.80 0.73 5.46
N ALA A 122 -6.36 1.80 6.01
CA ALA A 122 -7.19 1.83 7.21
C ALA A 122 -8.10 3.08 7.18
N PRO A 123 -9.14 3.17 8.04
CA PRO A 123 -9.88 4.42 8.21
C PRO A 123 -8.92 5.57 8.54
N CYS A 124 -8.96 6.62 7.72
CA CYS A 124 -8.06 7.76 7.86
C CYS A 124 -8.85 9.02 8.25
N SER A 125 -8.55 9.59 9.41
CA SER A 125 -9.24 10.79 9.90
C SER A 125 -8.87 12.02 9.07
N GLY A 126 -9.89 12.73 8.59
CA GLY A 126 -9.72 13.92 7.76
C GLY A 126 -9.12 13.66 6.38
N ALA A 127 -9.13 12.40 5.88
CA ALA A 127 -8.70 12.09 4.52
C ALA A 127 -9.47 12.93 3.49
N ASP A 128 -8.82 13.21 2.36
CA ASP A 128 -9.45 14.01 1.30
C ASP A 128 -10.70 13.28 0.75
N SER A 129 -10.68 11.95 0.70
CA SER A 129 -11.85 11.11 0.51
C SER A 129 -11.61 9.67 1.03
N THR A 130 -12.69 8.94 1.24
CA THR A 130 -12.67 7.50 1.57
C THR A 130 -13.36 6.73 0.46
N PHE A 131 -12.67 5.72 -0.07
CA PHE A 131 -13.15 4.93 -1.19
C PHE A 131 -13.39 3.47 -0.80
N VAL A 132 -14.49 2.94 -1.30
CA VAL A 132 -14.73 1.50 -1.42
C VAL A 132 -14.81 1.18 -2.90
N TYR A 133 -13.88 0.36 -3.38
CA TYR A 133 -13.81 0.01 -4.79
C TYR A 133 -15.09 -0.72 -5.24
N GLY A 134 -15.62 -0.35 -6.41
CA GLY A 134 -16.92 -0.83 -6.88
C GLY A 134 -18.14 -0.07 -6.34
N VAL A 135 -17.98 0.83 -5.35
CA VAL A 135 -19.09 1.61 -4.76
C VAL A 135 -18.99 3.08 -5.17
N ASN A 136 -17.91 3.77 -4.80
CA ASN A 136 -17.71 5.22 -5.05
C ASN A 136 -16.33 5.55 -5.66
N HIS A 137 -15.55 4.55 -6.06
CA HIS A 137 -14.23 4.73 -6.67
C HIS A 137 -14.20 5.62 -7.93
N THR A 138 -15.32 5.77 -8.62
CA THR A 138 -15.45 6.67 -9.79
C THR A 138 -15.36 8.14 -9.43
N ASP A 139 -15.53 8.48 -8.15
CA ASP A 139 -15.45 9.86 -7.66
C ASP A 139 -13.99 10.29 -7.41
N PHE A 140 -13.02 9.40 -7.64
CA PHE A 140 -11.61 9.71 -7.45
C PHE A 140 -11.11 10.71 -8.49
N ASP A 141 -10.88 11.94 -8.03
CA ASP A 141 -10.13 12.97 -8.75
C ASP A 141 -8.69 13.13 -8.21
N PRO A 142 -7.64 12.75 -8.97
CA PRO A 142 -6.25 12.89 -8.54
C PRO A 142 -5.78 14.34 -8.44
N ALA A 143 -6.52 15.32 -8.96
CA ALA A 143 -6.18 16.74 -8.81
C ALA A 143 -6.38 17.21 -7.36
N ILE A 144 -7.38 16.69 -6.66
CA ILE A 144 -7.78 17.13 -5.32
C ILE A 144 -7.60 16.05 -4.24
N HIS A 145 -7.63 14.77 -4.61
CA HIS A 145 -7.45 13.67 -3.67
C HIS A 145 -5.98 13.24 -3.64
N LYS A 146 -5.25 13.63 -2.59
CA LYS A 146 -3.81 13.36 -2.40
C LYS A 146 -3.53 12.42 -1.25
N VAL A 147 -4.38 12.43 -0.23
CA VAL A 147 -4.37 11.46 0.87
C VAL A 147 -5.75 10.82 0.98
N ILE A 148 -5.86 9.57 0.54
CA ILE A 148 -7.13 8.84 0.50
C ILE A 148 -7.14 7.66 1.46
N SER A 149 -8.32 7.35 1.97
CA SER A 149 -8.59 6.21 2.83
C SER A 149 -9.14 5.05 2.01
N ASN A 150 -8.54 3.86 2.15
CA ASN A 150 -9.13 2.61 1.66
C ASN A 150 -10.11 1.97 2.67
N ALA A 151 -10.62 2.79 3.61
CA ALA A 151 -11.52 2.39 4.67
C ALA A 151 -10.99 1.22 5.53
N SER A 152 -11.88 0.48 6.17
CA SER A 152 -11.54 -0.78 6.88
C SER A 152 -11.96 -2.00 6.07
N CYS A 153 -11.44 -3.18 6.44
CA CYS A 153 -11.90 -4.46 5.88
C CYS A 153 -13.40 -4.68 6.07
N THR A 154 -13.95 -4.35 7.24
CA THR A 154 -15.40 -4.44 7.51
C THR A 154 -16.19 -3.48 6.62
N THR A 155 -15.69 -2.27 6.40
CA THR A 155 -16.34 -1.29 5.51
C THR A 155 -16.40 -1.83 4.07
N ASN A 156 -15.29 -2.37 3.57
CA ASN A 156 -15.23 -2.96 2.23
C ASN A 156 -16.15 -4.19 2.08
N CYS A 157 -16.40 -4.95 3.16
CA CYS A 157 -17.33 -6.07 3.15
C CYS A 157 -18.80 -5.60 3.18
N PHE A 158 -19.11 -4.64 4.05
CA PHE A 158 -20.49 -4.28 4.38
C PHE A 158 -21.10 -3.26 3.41
N VAL A 159 -20.34 -2.24 2.99
CA VAL A 159 -20.86 -1.12 2.19
C VAL A 159 -21.43 -1.55 0.83
N PRO A 160 -20.87 -2.51 0.09
CA PRO A 160 -21.49 -2.99 -1.14
C PRO A 160 -22.91 -3.54 -0.93
N MET A 161 -23.15 -4.25 0.19
CA MET A 161 -24.48 -4.75 0.54
C MET A 161 -25.43 -3.59 0.87
N VAL A 162 -24.96 -2.63 1.68
CA VAL A 162 -25.76 -1.43 2.01
C VAL A 162 -26.15 -0.68 0.75
N LYS A 163 -25.21 -0.46 -0.18
CA LYS A 163 -25.46 0.24 -1.43
C LYS A 163 -26.57 -0.42 -2.25
N VAL A 164 -26.56 -1.75 -2.39
CA VAL A 164 -27.62 -2.46 -3.12
C VAL A 164 -28.98 -2.28 -2.44
N LEU A 165 -29.03 -2.35 -1.11
CA LEU A 165 -30.28 -2.19 -0.36
C LEU A 165 -30.83 -0.76 -0.49
N ASP A 166 -29.99 0.25 -0.29
CA ASP A 166 -30.34 1.66 -0.39
C ASP A 166 -30.78 2.03 -1.82
N ASP A 167 -29.99 1.66 -2.84
CA ASP A 167 -30.31 1.93 -4.25
C ASP A 167 -31.63 1.27 -4.68
N THR A 168 -31.97 0.10 -4.15
CA THR A 168 -33.14 -0.69 -4.58
C THR A 168 -34.39 -0.40 -3.76
N PHE A 169 -34.24 -0.16 -2.46
CA PHE A 169 -35.35 -0.18 -1.50
C PHE A 169 -35.48 1.10 -0.66
N GLY A 170 -34.42 1.92 -0.54
CA GLY A 170 -34.34 3.02 0.43
C GLY A 170 -34.08 2.53 1.84
#